data_AF-K3W6V2-F1
#
_entry.id   AF-K3W6V2-F1
#
_cell.length_a   1.000
_cell.length_b   1.000
_cell.length_c   1.000
_cell.angle_alpha   90.00
_cell.angle_beta   90.00
_cell.angle_gamma   90.00
#
_symmetry.space_group_name_H-M   'P 1'
#
loop_
_entity.id
_entity.type
_entity.pdbx_description
1 polymer ?
#
loop_
_entity_poly.entity_id
_entity_poly.type
_entity_poly.pdbx_seq_one_letter_code
_entity_poly.pdbx_strand_id
1 'polypeptide(L)'
;MKSKSKSKTLHHTLNDLPDTVLAHILAYASARDVEAATVASKVVALQVVPQYPIWKTIFCRRWEKINFPLDGALCEEFPVLVEIDSRLRKQFPSSWSESRMYQLLAHAITPVPSYVDIEATRKSDPYTWTGHIVVPLSADITHADYHPDARRFKDFAYSGLVLGGDRSVRANAAFPTTLHVQVFKRRIPKTRNQFTYQIGVARSGYFEITISRRREQKGPLVRLSGRDMASIGVGTERFRLVDRQPGWDEFSFGYHGDDGRFYHDTGNGRHFGPTFDIGDTVGCGTSSLTSAKRRRIW
;
A
#
# COMPACT_ATOMS: atom_id res chain seq x y z
N MET A 1 5.31 -23.87 72.53
CA MET A 1 5.27 -24.56 71.22
C MET A 1 5.06 -23.52 70.13
N LYS A 2 6.11 -23.09 69.42
CA LYS A 2 6.01 -22.12 68.32
C LYS A 2 5.90 -22.91 67.01
N SER A 3 4.79 -22.75 66.29
CA SER A 3 4.60 -23.37 64.98
C SER A 3 5.52 -22.70 63.96
N LYS A 4 6.32 -23.49 63.24
CA LYS A 4 7.08 -23.01 62.09
C LYS A 4 6.16 -23.09 60.88
N SER A 5 5.64 -21.94 60.45
CA SER A 5 5.05 -21.77 59.13
C SER A 5 6.15 -21.98 58.08
N LYS A 6 6.07 -23.09 57.34
CA LYS A 6 6.91 -23.32 56.16
C LYS A 6 6.34 -22.47 55.03
N SER A 7 7.02 -21.37 54.72
CA SER A 7 6.80 -20.64 53.47
C SER A 7 7.07 -21.58 52.30
N LYS A 8 6.03 -21.95 51.55
CA LYS A 8 6.16 -22.69 50.29
C LYS A 8 6.61 -21.68 49.23
N THR A 9 7.89 -21.71 48.87
CA THR A 9 8.40 -21.04 47.68
C THR A 9 7.73 -21.67 46.45
N LEU A 10 6.82 -20.94 45.80
CA LEU A 10 6.22 -21.34 44.53
C LEU A 10 7.29 -21.26 43.45
N HIS A 11 7.83 -22.41 43.05
CA HIS A 11 8.66 -22.51 41.86
C HIS A 11 7.72 -22.53 40.64
N HIS A 12 7.51 -21.37 40.01
CA HIS A 12 6.87 -21.32 38.70
C HIS A 12 7.84 -21.92 37.68
N THR A 13 7.57 -23.18 37.29
CA THR A 13 8.22 -23.79 36.13
C THR A 13 7.80 -23.07 34.85
N LEU A 14 8.66 -23.09 33.82
CA LEU A 14 8.37 -22.55 32.48
C LEU A 14 7.09 -23.13 31.83
N ASN A 15 6.50 -24.17 32.43
CA ASN A 15 5.29 -24.86 32.01
C ASN A 15 3.99 -24.10 32.35
N ASP A 16 4.04 -23.02 33.14
CA ASP A 16 2.86 -22.24 33.54
C ASP A 16 2.70 -20.95 32.73
N LEU A 17 3.22 -20.90 31.49
CA LEU A 17 3.06 -19.69 30.68
C LEU A 17 1.57 -19.48 30.36
N PRO A 18 0.95 -18.36 30.77
CA PRO A 18 -0.47 -18.13 30.50
C PRO A 18 -0.74 -18.10 29.00
N ASP A 19 -1.88 -18.64 28.56
CA ASP A 19 -2.28 -18.65 27.15
C ASP A 19 -2.26 -17.25 26.53
N THR A 20 -2.54 -16.21 27.30
CA THR A 20 -2.47 -14.80 26.87
C THR A 20 -1.05 -14.38 26.51
N VAL A 21 -0.06 -14.78 27.31
CA VAL A 21 1.36 -14.49 27.07
C VAL A 21 1.86 -15.31 25.88
N LEU A 22 1.48 -16.58 25.80
CA LEU A 22 1.80 -17.45 24.66
C LEU A 22 1.20 -16.90 23.36
N ALA A 23 -0.06 -16.48 23.37
CA ALA A 23 -0.72 -15.85 22.24
C ALA A 23 -0.04 -14.55 21.83
N HIS A 24 0.37 -13.73 22.80
CA HIS A 24 1.13 -12.52 22.53
C HIS A 24 2.45 -12.86 21.83
N ILE A 25 3.25 -13.80 22.34
CA ILE A 25 4.51 -14.23 21.69
C ILE A 25 4.25 -14.70 20.26
N LEU A 26 3.27 -15.58 20.06
CA LEU A 26 2.94 -16.12 18.73
C LEU A 26 2.45 -15.04 17.75
N ALA A 27 1.79 -13.98 18.24
CA ALA A 27 1.37 -12.86 17.40
C ALA A 27 2.54 -12.02 16.85
N TYR A 28 3.74 -12.11 17.45
CA TYR A 28 4.99 -11.52 16.92
C TYR A 28 5.85 -12.53 16.14
N ALA A 29 5.52 -13.81 16.16
CA ALA A 29 6.25 -14.83 15.43
C ALA A 29 5.95 -14.76 13.92
N SER A 30 6.80 -15.39 13.10
CA SER A 30 6.49 -15.50 11.67
C SER A 30 5.32 -16.46 11.46
N ALA A 31 4.59 -16.31 10.35
CA ALA A 31 3.49 -17.21 10.00
C ALA A 31 3.90 -18.70 10.04
N ARG A 32 5.12 -19.01 9.57
CA ARG A 32 5.65 -20.38 9.57
C ARG A 32 5.93 -20.89 10.98
N ASP A 33 6.40 -20.03 11.88
CA ASP A 33 6.68 -20.43 13.26
C ASP A 33 5.39 -20.71 14.03
N VAL A 34 4.33 -19.94 13.79
CA VAL A 34 3.00 -20.24 14.35
C VAL A 34 2.48 -21.58 13.84
N GLU A 35 2.64 -21.86 12.55
CA GLU A 35 2.27 -23.16 11.99
C GLU A 35 3.09 -24.30 12.61
N ALA A 36 4.41 -24.14 12.72
CA ALA A 36 5.26 -25.11 13.39
C ALA A 36 4.83 -25.34 14.85
N ALA A 37 4.48 -24.28 15.58
CA ALA A 37 3.97 -24.37 16.94
C ALA A 37 2.64 -25.11 17.03
N THR A 38 1.72 -24.93 16.07
CA THR A 38 0.46 -25.70 16.01
C THR A 38 0.69 -27.19 15.73
N VAL A 39 1.71 -27.54 14.94
CA VAL A 39 2.08 -28.94 14.71
C VAL A 39 2.73 -29.55 15.96
N ALA A 40 3.58 -28.78 16.63
CA ALA A 40 4.33 -29.23 17.80
C ALA A 40 3.48 -29.33 19.07
N SER A 41 2.41 -28.54 19.20
CA SER A 41 1.62 -28.44 20.43
C SER A 41 0.11 -28.45 20.17
N LYS A 42 -0.57 -29.48 20.71
CA LYS A 42 -2.03 -29.56 20.71
C LYS A 42 -2.69 -28.42 21.48
N VAL A 43 -2.05 -27.92 22.54
CA VAL A 43 -2.52 -26.76 23.31
C VAL A 43 -2.54 -25.53 22.40
N VAL A 44 -1.44 -25.29 21.67
CA VAL A 44 -1.37 -24.17 20.72
C VAL A 44 -2.43 -24.31 19.62
N ALA A 45 -2.56 -25.50 19.03
CA ALA A 45 -3.48 -25.75 17.93
C ALA A 45 -4.96 -25.66 18.31
N LEU A 46 -5.33 -26.20 19.48
CA LEU A 46 -6.73 -26.40 19.86
C LEU A 46 -7.24 -25.37 20.87
N GLN A 47 -6.36 -24.75 21.65
CA GLN A 47 -6.74 -23.82 22.71
C GLN A 47 -6.27 -22.40 22.40
N VAL A 48 -5.01 -22.19 22.02
CA VAL A 48 -4.47 -20.84 21.84
C VAL A 48 -4.90 -20.21 20.52
N VAL A 49 -4.54 -20.78 19.37
CA VAL A 49 -4.82 -20.19 18.04
C VAL A 49 -6.31 -19.94 17.77
N PRO A 50 -7.26 -20.78 18.24
CA PRO A 50 -8.69 -20.52 18.06
C PRO A 50 -9.24 -19.39 18.95
N GLN A 51 -8.65 -19.14 20.12
CA GLN A 51 -9.18 -18.17 21.10
C GLN A 51 -8.63 -16.76 20.92
N TYR A 52 -7.44 -16.61 20.34
CA TYR A 52 -6.77 -15.32 20.21
C TYR A 52 -6.63 -14.88 18.74
N PRO A 53 -6.65 -13.57 18.44
CA PRO A 53 -6.57 -13.04 17.07
C PRO A 53 -5.13 -13.04 16.52
N ILE A 54 -4.39 -14.14 16.72
CA ILE A 54 -2.98 -14.29 16.34
C ILE A 54 -2.81 -14.07 14.83
N TRP A 55 -3.59 -14.76 14.01
CA TRP A 55 -3.51 -14.64 12.55
C TRP A 55 -3.93 -13.28 12.03
N LYS A 56 -4.89 -12.61 12.69
CA LYS A 56 -5.24 -11.21 12.36
C LYS A 56 -4.08 -10.27 12.64
N THR A 57 -3.40 -10.45 13.78
CA THR A 57 -2.21 -9.65 14.13
C THR A 57 -1.07 -9.88 13.13
N ILE A 58 -0.81 -11.13 12.77
CA ILE A 58 0.20 -11.50 11.76
C ILE A 58 -0.16 -10.92 10.39
N PHE A 59 -1.44 -10.98 9.98
CA PHE A 59 -1.90 -10.37 8.75
C PHE A 59 -1.58 -8.87 8.73
N CYS A 60 -1.98 -8.12 9.75
CA CYS A 60 -1.76 -6.68 9.81
C CYS A 60 -0.26 -6.35 9.74
N ARG A 61 0.57 -6.99 10.57
CA ARG A 61 2.03 -6.73 10.56
C ARG A 61 2.69 -7.05 9.24
N ARG A 62 2.32 -8.18 8.66
CA ARG A 62 2.86 -8.61 7.37
C ARG A 62 2.41 -7.66 6.26
N TRP A 63 1.16 -7.18 6.31
CA TRP A 63 0.65 -6.17 5.40
C TRP A 63 1.45 -4.88 5.51
N GLU A 64 1.62 -4.32 6.72
CA GLU A 64 2.35 -3.06 6.94
C GLU A 64 3.82 -3.15 6.52
N LYS A 65 4.44 -4.32 6.71
CA LYS A 65 5.82 -4.57 6.29
C LYS A 65 5.98 -4.54 4.77
N ILE A 66 5.00 -5.07 4.03
CA ILE A 66 5.10 -5.27 2.57
C ILE A 66 4.47 -4.10 1.79
N ASN A 67 3.40 -3.53 2.33
CA ASN A 67 2.54 -2.54 1.70
C ASN A 67 2.54 -1.25 2.53
N PHE A 68 1.38 -0.80 3.01
CA PHE A 68 1.22 0.46 3.73
C PHE A 68 0.72 0.26 5.17
N PRO A 69 0.97 1.22 6.08
CA PRO A 69 0.54 1.13 7.48
C PRO A 69 -0.99 1.04 7.61
N LEU A 70 -1.46 0.26 8.57
CA LEU A 70 -2.86 0.16 8.95
C LEU A 70 -3.07 0.93 10.25
N ASP A 71 -2.94 2.26 10.19
CA ASP A 71 -2.95 3.14 11.36
C ASP A 71 -4.11 2.82 12.32
N GLY A 72 -3.76 2.48 13.56
CA GLY A 72 -4.71 2.13 14.63
C GLY A 72 -5.21 0.68 14.63
N ALA A 73 -4.86 -0.16 13.64
CA ALA A 73 -5.35 -1.53 13.53
C ALA A 73 -4.93 -2.47 14.66
N LEU A 74 -3.76 -2.19 15.27
CA LEU A 74 -3.19 -2.97 16.37
C LEU A 74 -3.15 -2.18 17.69
N CYS A 75 -3.88 -1.06 17.78
CA CYS A 75 -4.01 -0.29 19.01
C CYS A 75 -4.93 -1.03 20.00
N GLU A 76 -4.53 -1.15 21.27
CA GLU A 76 -5.31 -1.85 22.29
C GLU A 76 -6.49 -1.01 22.82
N GLU A 77 -6.31 0.30 23.00
CA GLU A 77 -7.32 1.16 23.62
C GLU A 77 -8.43 1.56 22.64
N PHE A 78 -8.06 1.98 21.43
CA PHE A 78 -8.99 2.49 20.42
C PHE A 78 -8.69 1.85 19.05
N PRO A 79 -8.95 0.54 18.89
CA PRO A 79 -8.62 -0.17 17.67
C PRO A 79 -9.45 0.35 16.50
N VAL A 80 -8.75 0.69 15.42
CA VAL A 80 -9.40 0.80 14.11
C VAL A 80 -9.74 -0.61 13.66
N LEU A 81 -11.00 -0.79 13.30
CA LEU A 81 -11.51 -2.09 12.90
C LEU A 81 -10.84 -2.56 11.60
N VAL A 82 -10.38 -3.80 11.59
CA VAL A 82 -9.90 -4.53 10.40
C VAL A 82 -10.80 -5.73 10.19
N GLU A 83 -11.47 -5.79 9.05
CA GLU A 83 -12.51 -6.77 8.75
C GLU A 83 -12.34 -7.39 7.37
N ILE A 84 -12.68 -8.66 7.25
CA ILE A 84 -12.80 -9.33 5.95
C ILE A 84 -14.11 -8.88 5.31
N ASP A 85 -14.05 -8.38 4.07
CA ASP A 85 -15.23 -7.97 3.31
C ASP A 85 -16.29 -9.08 3.30
N SER A 86 -17.55 -8.70 3.52
CA SER A 86 -18.65 -9.66 3.63
C SER A 86 -18.82 -10.56 2.40
N ARG A 87 -18.48 -10.08 1.20
CA ARG A 87 -18.57 -10.84 -0.05
C ARG A 87 -17.43 -11.84 -0.14
N LEU A 88 -16.22 -11.43 0.25
CA LEU A 88 -15.08 -12.33 0.38
C LEU A 88 -15.32 -13.40 1.45
N ARG A 89 -15.87 -13.00 2.61
CA ARG A 89 -16.20 -13.92 3.71
C ARG A 89 -17.14 -15.05 3.24
N LYS A 90 -18.10 -14.74 2.38
CA LYS A 90 -19.03 -15.71 1.77
C LYS A 90 -18.36 -16.70 0.81
N GLN A 91 -17.15 -16.41 0.32
CA GLN A 91 -16.39 -17.34 -0.54
C GLN A 91 -15.66 -18.42 0.26
N PHE A 92 -15.46 -18.21 1.57
CA PHE A 92 -14.87 -19.23 2.43
C PHE A 92 -15.91 -20.27 2.86
N PRO A 93 -15.50 -21.53 3.09
CA PRO A 93 -16.38 -22.52 3.69
C PRO A 93 -16.98 -22.00 5.00
N SER A 94 -18.28 -22.26 5.22
CA SER A 94 -19.00 -21.80 6.41
C SER A 94 -18.45 -22.36 7.72
N SER A 95 -17.73 -23.49 7.65
CA SER A 95 -17.04 -24.11 8.80
C SER A 95 -15.73 -23.42 9.18
N TRP A 96 -15.20 -22.51 8.36
CA TRP A 96 -13.94 -21.85 8.66
C TRP A 96 -14.09 -20.81 9.78
N SER A 97 -13.19 -20.89 10.75
CA SER A 97 -13.01 -19.83 11.74
C SER A 97 -12.42 -18.57 11.09
N GLU A 98 -12.63 -17.43 11.72
CA GLU A 98 -12.01 -16.17 11.29
C GLU A 98 -10.48 -16.27 11.31
N SER A 99 -9.92 -16.92 12.33
CA SER A 99 -8.49 -17.21 12.46
C SER A 99 -7.95 -17.94 11.23
N ARG A 100 -8.68 -18.93 10.70
CA ARG A 100 -8.31 -19.67 9.47
C ARG A 100 -8.37 -18.79 8.22
N MET A 101 -9.35 -17.90 8.11
CA MET A 101 -9.44 -16.95 6.99
C MET A 101 -8.24 -16.00 6.99
N TYR A 102 -7.89 -15.42 8.15
CA TYR A 102 -6.71 -14.57 8.28
C TYR A 102 -5.40 -15.31 8.02
N GLN A 103 -5.29 -16.58 8.42
CA GLN A 103 -4.13 -17.39 8.10
C GLN A 103 -3.89 -17.47 6.59
N LEU A 104 -4.93 -17.81 5.83
CA LEU A 104 -4.84 -17.87 4.37
C LEU A 104 -4.50 -16.49 3.79
N LEU A 105 -5.20 -15.45 4.24
CA LEU A 105 -4.99 -14.09 3.74
C LEU A 105 -3.57 -13.58 4.04
N ALA A 106 -3.00 -13.89 5.19
CA ALA A 106 -1.64 -13.50 5.57
C ALA A 106 -0.60 -14.11 4.62
N HIS A 107 -0.79 -15.37 4.22
CA HIS A 107 0.07 -16.02 3.22
C HIS A 107 -0.14 -15.48 1.81
N ALA A 108 -1.35 -15.03 1.48
CA ALA A 108 -1.69 -14.50 0.16
C ALA A 108 -1.29 -13.02 -0.05
N ILE A 109 -0.68 -12.37 0.95
CA ILE A 109 -0.20 -10.97 0.81
C ILE A 109 0.91 -10.90 -0.24
N THR A 110 0.69 -10.06 -1.24
CA THR A 110 1.69 -9.64 -2.23
C THR A 110 1.92 -8.13 -2.14
N PRO A 111 3.06 -7.63 -2.64
CA PRO A 111 3.25 -6.20 -2.82
C PRO A 111 2.15 -5.59 -3.69
N VAL A 112 1.66 -4.41 -3.30
CA VAL A 112 0.76 -3.57 -4.11
C VAL A 112 1.33 -2.15 -4.20
N PRO A 113 0.99 -1.38 -5.25
CA PRO A 113 1.39 0.03 -5.35
C PRO A 113 1.01 0.79 -4.08
N SER A 114 2.01 1.26 -3.32
CA SER A 114 1.79 1.88 -2.01
C SER A 114 2.50 3.23 -1.85
N TYR A 115 3.63 3.40 -2.53
CA TYR A 115 4.51 4.56 -2.41
C TYR A 115 5.11 4.93 -3.76
N VAL A 116 5.61 6.17 -3.88
CA VAL A 116 6.35 6.61 -5.06
C VAL A 116 7.79 6.08 -5.04
N ASP A 117 8.28 5.62 -6.21
CA ASP A 117 9.67 5.23 -6.44
C ASP A 117 10.40 6.34 -7.20
N ILE A 118 10.87 7.33 -6.46
CA ILE A 118 11.61 8.50 -6.98
C ILE A 118 12.98 8.07 -7.55
N GLU A 119 13.59 7.05 -6.96
CA GLU A 119 14.90 6.56 -7.39
C GLU A 119 14.84 5.89 -8.77
N ALA A 120 13.70 5.32 -9.16
CA ALA A 120 13.52 4.81 -10.52
C ALA A 120 13.66 5.93 -11.57
N THR A 121 13.06 7.10 -11.36
CA THR A 121 13.20 8.24 -12.27
C THR A 121 14.66 8.69 -12.35
N ARG A 122 15.33 8.80 -11.20
CA ARG A 122 16.74 9.19 -11.12
C ARG A 122 17.67 8.22 -11.86
N LYS A 123 17.44 6.91 -11.74
CA LYS A 123 18.24 5.88 -12.44
C LYS A 123 17.94 5.82 -13.94
N SER A 124 16.77 6.28 -14.35
CA SER A 124 16.35 6.30 -15.76
C SER A 124 16.99 7.45 -16.56
N ASP A 125 17.74 8.36 -15.93
CA ASP A 125 18.48 9.45 -16.58
C ASP A 125 19.91 8.99 -16.96
N PRO A 126 20.17 8.65 -18.25
CA PRO A 126 21.50 8.26 -18.69
C PRO A 126 22.46 9.45 -18.92
N TYR A 127 21.99 10.70 -18.85
CA TYR A 127 22.73 11.88 -19.33
C TYR A 127 23.16 12.86 -18.24
N THR A 128 23.01 12.53 -16.96
CA THR A 128 23.41 13.43 -15.85
C THR A 128 22.83 14.84 -15.99
N TRP A 129 21.69 15.00 -16.67
CA TRP A 129 21.05 16.29 -16.75
C TRP A 129 20.39 16.54 -15.40
N THR A 130 21.04 17.38 -14.58
CA THR A 130 20.60 17.76 -13.23
C THR A 130 19.22 18.42 -13.18
N GLY A 131 18.52 18.55 -14.31
CA GLY A 131 17.15 19.05 -14.40
C GLY A 131 16.05 18.00 -14.20
N HIS A 132 16.33 16.68 -14.18
CA HIS A 132 15.27 15.69 -13.92
C HIS A 132 15.04 15.36 -12.42
N ILE A 133 15.52 16.18 -11.49
CA ILE A 133 15.47 15.92 -10.05
C ILE A 133 14.05 16.00 -9.47
N VAL A 134 13.44 14.86 -9.16
CA VAL A 134 12.23 14.75 -8.32
C VAL A 134 12.67 14.46 -6.90
N VAL A 135 12.07 15.13 -5.91
CA VAL A 135 12.37 14.93 -4.50
C VAL A 135 11.10 14.58 -3.73
N PRO A 136 11.20 13.79 -2.65
CA PRO A 136 10.08 13.60 -1.76
C PRO A 136 9.76 14.93 -1.07
N LEU A 137 8.47 15.18 -0.85
CA LEU A 137 8.01 16.24 0.03
C LEU A 137 7.63 15.57 1.35
N SER A 138 8.30 15.96 2.45
CA SER A 138 7.98 15.41 3.77
C SER A 138 7.40 16.49 4.68
N ALA A 139 6.44 16.11 5.52
CA ALA A 139 6.27 16.72 6.83
C ALA A 139 7.26 16.13 7.87
N ASP A 140 7.79 14.92 7.64
CA ASP A 140 8.50 14.11 8.66
C ASP A 140 9.99 13.79 8.34
N ILE A 141 10.72 14.59 7.57
CA ILE A 141 12.20 14.50 7.57
C ILE A 141 12.69 15.31 8.78
N THR A 142 12.65 14.72 9.98
CA THR A 142 13.66 15.05 10.98
C THR A 142 14.97 14.44 10.48
N HIS A 143 15.99 15.29 10.32
CA HIS A 143 17.34 14.88 9.93
C HIS A 143 17.96 13.95 11.01
N ALA A 144 17.65 12.65 10.98
CA ALA A 144 18.33 11.68 11.83
C ALA A 144 18.30 10.23 11.32
N ASP A 145 17.22 9.72 10.73
CA ASP A 145 17.09 8.27 10.54
C ASP A 145 17.03 7.86 9.07
N TYR A 146 18.21 7.64 8.47
CA TYR A 146 18.35 6.88 7.21
C TYR A 146 18.07 5.38 7.46
N HIS A 147 16.87 5.05 7.94
CA HIS A 147 16.38 3.68 7.97
C HIS A 147 15.87 3.29 6.57
N PRO A 148 16.07 2.05 6.08
CA PRO A 148 15.53 1.61 4.79
C PRO A 148 13.99 1.75 4.69
N ASP A 149 13.26 1.81 5.81
CA ASP A 149 11.82 2.13 5.88
C ASP A 149 11.48 3.62 5.65
N ALA A 150 12.47 4.52 5.65
CA ALA A 150 12.30 5.95 5.40
C ALA A 150 11.99 6.31 3.93
N ARG A 151 11.82 5.30 3.04
CA ARG A 151 11.54 5.49 1.61
C ARG A 151 10.05 5.40 1.24
N ARG A 152 9.17 5.55 2.22
CA ARG A 152 7.72 5.40 2.09
C ARG A 152 7.03 6.72 1.77
N PHE A 153 7.37 7.30 0.62
CA PHE A 153 6.86 8.61 0.21
C PHE A 153 5.54 8.52 -0.56
N LYS A 154 4.67 9.53 -0.37
CA LYS A 154 3.42 9.70 -1.13
C LYS A 154 3.43 11.02 -1.90
N ASP A 155 3.96 12.06 -1.26
CA ASP A 155 4.11 13.39 -1.83
C ASP A 155 5.52 13.60 -2.38
N PHE A 156 5.61 14.24 -3.54
CA PHE A 156 6.85 14.52 -4.23
C PHE A 156 6.69 15.76 -5.10
N ALA A 157 7.80 16.36 -5.49
CA ALA A 157 7.79 17.49 -6.41
C ALA A 157 9.07 17.58 -7.23
N TYR A 158 8.96 18.31 -8.35
CA TYR A 158 10.13 18.75 -9.08
C TYR A 158 10.99 19.69 -8.22
N SER A 159 12.31 19.45 -8.10
CA SER A 159 13.26 20.32 -7.39
C SER A 159 14.43 20.90 -8.19
N GLY A 160 14.41 20.80 -9.52
CA GLY A 160 15.36 21.50 -10.38
C GLY A 160 14.86 22.91 -10.76
N LEU A 161 15.70 23.61 -11.53
CA LEU A 161 15.50 25.02 -11.91
C LEU A 161 14.99 25.18 -13.35
N VAL A 162 15.06 24.13 -14.17
CA VAL A 162 14.76 24.19 -15.61
C VAL A 162 13.51 23.38 -15.92
N LEU A 163 12.42 24.04 -16.32
CA LEU A 163 11.18 23.38 -16.73
C LEU A 163 11.27 22.87 -18.17
N GLY A 164 10.74 21.67 -18.40
CA GLY A 164 10.79 20.94 -19.66
C GLY A 164 11.27 19.49 -19.46
N GLY A 165 11.46 18.76 -20.56
CA GLY A 165 12.09 17.44 -20.58
C GLY A 165 11.27 16.33 -19.90
N ASP A 166 9.94 16.45 -19.89
CA ASP A 166 8.93 15.43 -19.50
C ASP A 166 9.39 14.32 -18.56
N ARG A 167 8.89 14.32 -17.32
CA ARG A 167 9.33 13.35 -16.31
C ARG A 167 8.17 12.65 -15.67
N SER A 168 8.37 11.35 -15.49
CA SER A 168 7.43 10.46 -14.86
C SER A 168 8.02 9.90 -13.58
N VAL A 169 7.17 9.72 -12.59
CA VAL A 169 7.44 8.86 -11.44
C VAL A 169 6.51 7.67 -11.50
N ARG A 170 6.93 6.55 -10.91
CA ARG A 170 6.12 5.33 -10.82
C ARG A 170 5.94 4.90 -9.38
N ALA A 171 5.02 3.97 -9.16
CA ALA A 171 4.87 3.32 -7.87
C ALA A 171 6.03 2.34 -7.59
N ASN A 172 6.27 2.07 -6.31
CA ASN A 172 7.29 1.14 -5.80
C ASN A 172 7.02 -0.35 -6.10
N ALA A 173 5.80 -0.67 -6.51
CA ALA A 173 5.39 -2.00 -6.94
C ALA A 173 4.46 -1.87 -8.14
N ALA A 174 4.41 -2.91 -8.98
CA ALA A 174 3.43 -3.00 -10.05
C ALA A 174 2.05 -3.41 -9.49
N PHE A 175 0.98 -3.07 -10.19
CA PHE A 175 -0.32 -3.68 -9.93
C PHE A 175 -0.23 -5.19 -10.25
N PRO A 176 -0.62 -6.08 -9.32
CA PRO A 176 -0.66 -7.49 -9.63
C PRO A 176 -1.69 -7.77 -10.74
N THR A 177 -1.29 -8.56 -11.73
CA THR A 177 -2.15 -8.97 -12.85
C THR A 177 -3.06 -10.16 -12.51
N THR A 178 -2.81 -10.80 -11.37
CA THR A 178 -3.58 -11.91 -10.83
C THR A 178 -4.47 -11.47 -9.66
N LEU A 179 -5.33 -12.37 -9.20
CA LEU A 179 -6.08 -12.18 -7.96
C LEU A 179 -5.09 -11.97 -6.81
N HIS A 180 -5.24 -10.88 -6.06
CA HIS A 180 -4.38 -10.52 -4.94
C HIS A 180 -5.19 -9.95 -3.79
N VAL A 181 -4.64 -9.99 -2.58
CA VAL A 181 -5.23 -9.36 -1.40
C VAL A 181 -5.11 -7.85 -1.53
N GLN A 182 -6.20 -7.15 -1.23
CA GLN A 182 -6.24 -5.69 -1.19
C GLN A 182 -6.88 -5.22 0.12
N VAL A 183 -6.31 -4.19 0.75
CA VAL A 183 -6.93 -3.53 1.90
C VAL A 183 -7.48 -2.18 1.46
N PHE A 184 -8.73 -1.91 1.84
CA PHE A 184 -9.44 -0.67 1.54
C PHE A 184 -9.73 0.09 2.82
N LYS A 185 -9.32 1.36 2.89
CA LYS A 185 -9.74 2.27 3.96
C LYS A 185 -11.15 2.78 3.65
N ARG A 186 -12.15 2.37 4.43
CA ARG A 186 -13.56 2.71 4.23
C ARG A 186 -14.04 3.64 5.34
N ARG A 187 -14.54 4.81 4.98
CA ARG A 187 -15.18 5.72 5.94
C ARG A 187 -16.46 5.08 6.47
N ILE A 188 -16.68 5.14 7.78
CA ILE A 188 -17.92 4.68 8.38
C ILE A 188 -19.00 5.75 8.16
N PRO A 189 -20.12 5.43 7.48
CA PRO A 189 -21.19 6.39 7.25
C PRO A 189 -21.70 7.01 8.55
N LYS A 190 -22.11 8.27 8.51
CA LYS A 190 -22.70 9.01 9.65
C LYS A 190 -21.75 9.20 10.86
N THR A 191 -20.47 8.89 10.72
CA THR A 191 -19.44 9.21 11.72
C THR A 191 -18.52 10.33 11.23
N ARG A 192 -17.97 11.10 12.17
CA ARG A 192 -16.93 12.09 11.88
C ARG A 192 -15.57 11.40 11.95
N ASN A 193 -14.85 11.39 10.83
CA ASN A 193 -13.46 10.92 10.71
C ASN A 193 -13.18 9.45 11.10
N GLN A 194 -14.19 8.62 11.35
CA GLN A 194 -13.95 7.19 11.60
C GLN A 194 -13.90 6.39 10.30
N PHE A 195 -13.07 5.36 10.30
CA PHE A 195 -12.89 4.45 9.18
C PHE A 195 -12.66 3.03 9.69
N THR A 196 -12.86 2.07 8.80
CA THR A 196 -12.48 0.66 8.96
C THR A 196 -11.53 0.29 7.83
N TYR A 197 -10.64 -0.67 8.08
CA TYR A 197 -9.88 -1.34 7.03
C TYR A 197 -10.63 -2.60 6.61
N GLN A 198 -10.99 -2.64 5.34
CA GLN A 198 -11.70 -3.75 4.76
C GLN A 198 -10.75 -4.58 3.88
N ILE A 199 -10.57 -5.85 4.22
CA ILE A 199 -9.74 -6.80 3.49
C ILE A 199 -10.61 -7.45 2.41
N GLY A 200 -10.19 -7.29 1.16
CA GLY A 200 -10.80 -7.92 0.01
C GLY A 200 -9.75 -8.62 -0.87
N VAL A 201 -10.21 -9.07 -2.03
CA VAL A 201 -9.35 -9.51 -3.12
C VAL A 201 -9.71 -8.76 -4.39
N ALA A 202 -8.73 -8.44 -5.20
CA ALA A 202 -8.91 -7.70 -6.44
C ALA A 202 -8.11 -8.35 -7.58
N ARG A 203 -8.57 -8.13 -8.82
CA ARG A 203 -7.81 -8.41 -10.06
C ARG A 203 -7.48 -7.11 -10.82
N SER A 204 -7.84 -5.99 -10.22
CA SER A 204 -7.87 -4.66 -10.80
C SER A 204 -7.10 -3.72 -9.87
N GLY A 205 -6.43 -2.74 -10.44
CA GLY A 205 -5.78 -1.66 -9.73
C GLY A 205 -6.58 -0.36 -9.82
N TYR A 206 -6.47 0.48 -8.81
CA TYR A 206 -6.92 1.87 -8.87
C TYR A 206 -6.01 2.73 -8.00
N PHE A 207 -5.64 3.89 -8.50
CA PHE A 207 -4.93 4.92 -7.75
C PHE A 207 -5.38 6.30 -8.18
N GLU A 208 -5.17 7.28 -7.30
CA GLU A 208 -5.46 8.69 -7.56
C GLU A 208 -4.19 9.50 -7.33
N ILE A 209 -4.08 10.62 -8.04
CA ILE A 209 -3.10 11.66 -7.75
C ILE A 209 -3.84 12.98 -7.59
N THR A 210 -3.40 13.80 -6.62
CA THR A 210 -3.86 15.17 -6.46
C THR A 210 -2.74 16.11 -6.87
N ILE A 211 -3.06 17.09 -7.72
CA ILE A 211 -2.07 18.05 -8.22
C ILE A 211 -2.16 19.31 -7.35
N SER A 212 -1.03 19.74 -6.81
CA SER A 212 -0.95 20.90 -5.91
C SER A 212 0.16 21.85 -6.30
N ARG A 213 0.01 23.14 -5.97
CA ARG A 213 1.13 24.09 -6.10
C ARG A 213 2.21 23.76 -5.08
N ARG A 214 3.46 23.72 -5.53
CA ARG A 214 4.61 23.67 -4.63
C ARG A 214 4.70 24.99 -3.85
N ARG A 215 4.66 24.92 -2.51
CA ARG A 215 4.73 26.11 -1.64
C ARG A 215 6.14 26.69 -1.55
N GLU A 216 7.15 25.82 -1.46
CA GLU A 216 8.55 26.20 -1.30
C GLU A 216 9.33 25.90 -2.59
N GLN A 217 9.47 26.91 -3.43
CA GLN A 217 10.26 26.86 -4.64
C GLN A 217 11.64 27.47 -4.39
N LYS A 218 12.70 26.67 -4.60
CA LYS A 218 14.07 27.14 -4.47
C LYS A 218 14.50 27.85 -5.76
N GLY A 219 14.43 29.18 -5.77
CA GLY A 219 14.98 30.02 -6.85
C GLY A 219 14.07 30.21 -8.06
N PRO A 220 14.46 31.10 -8.99
CA PRO A 220 13.69 31.37 -10.20
C PRO A 220 13.70 30.17 -11.15
N LEU A 221 12.53 29.85 -11.71
CA LEU A 221 12.41 28.84 -12.75
C LEU A 221 12.73 29.41 -14.12
N VAL A 222 13.49 28.65 -14.91
CA VAL A 222 13.70 28.90 -16.33
C VAL A 222 12.90 27.88 -17.13
N ARG A 223 12.07 28.32 -18.06
CA ARG A 223 11.28 27.43 -18.92
C ARG A 223 11.94 27.31 -20.29
N LEU A 224 12.25 26.09 -20.71
CA LEU A 224 12.76 25.84 -22.06
C LEU A 224 11.65 25.94 -23.10
N SER A 225 10.50 25.30 -22.82
CA SER A 225 9.35 25.27 -23.73
C SER A 225 8.09 24.78 -23.02
N GLY A 226 6.95 24.85 -23.71
CA GLY A 226 5.70 24.21 -23.29
C GLY A 226 4.96 24.93 -22.15
N ARG A 227 3.96 24.24 -21.61
CA ARG A 227 3.18 24.65 -20.43
C ARG A 227 3.36 23.61 -19.33
N ASP A 228 3.16 24.01 -18.09
CA ASP A 228 3.09 23.03 -17.01
C ASP A 228 1.84 22.18 -17.20
N MET A 229 2.02 20.87 -17.13
CA MET A 229 0.93 19.92 -17.22
C MET A 229 1.29 18.66 -16.45
N ALA A 230 0.28 17.87 -16.11
CA ALA A 230 0.46 16.55 -15.55
C ALA A 230 -0.30 15.53 -16.40
N SER A 231 0.25 14.33 -16.49
CA SER A 231 -0.41 13.15 -17.05
C SER A 231 -0.40 12.02 -16.03
N ILE A 232 -1.44 11.19 -16.06
CA ILE A 232 -1.56 10.00 -15.23
C ILE A 232 -1.70 8.77 -16.14
N GLY A 233 -1.11 7.65 -15.74
CA GLY A 233 -1.12 6.48 -16.61
C GLY A 233 -0.63 5.21 -15.96
N VAL A 234 -0.60 4.16 -16.78
CA VAL A 234 0.01 2.87 -16.45
C VAL A 234 0.99 2.50 -17.56
N GLY A 235 2.10 1.89 -17.17
CA GLY A 235 3.13 1.44 -18.10
C GLY A 235 3.76 0.15 -17.65
N THR A 236 4.39 -0.54 -18.58
CA THR A 236 5.26 -1.68 -18.28
C THR A 236 6.61 -1.18 -17.77
N GLU A 237 7.46 -2.09 -17.29
CA GLU A 237 8.83 -1.77 -16.88
C GLU A 237 9.69 -1.16 -17.99
N ARG A 238 9.28 -1.29 -19.25
CA ARG A 238 9.99 -0.77 -20.43
C ARG A 238 9.71 0.70 -20.71
N PHE A 239 8.69 1.30 -20.06
CA PHE A 239 8.38 2.72 -20.21
C PHE A 239 9.53 3.58 -19.67
N ARG A 240 9.98 4.57 -20.45
CA ARG A 240 11.05 5.48 -20.05
C ARG A 240 10.50 6.56 -19.13
N LEU A 241 11.13 6.77 -17.97
CA LEU A 241 10.65 7.71 -16.97
C LEU A 241 11.10 9.16 -17.20
N VAL A 242 12.00 9.40 -18.15
CA VAL A 242 12.52 10.72 -18.51
C VAL A 242 12.37 10.94 -20.02
N ASP A 243 12.21 12.20 -20.42
CA ASP A 243 11.96 12.65 -21.79
C ASP A 243 10.74 11.98 -22.45
N ARG A 244 9.76 11.57 -21.63
CA ARG A 244 8.55 10.89 -22.11
C ARG A 244 7.39 11.07 -21.15
N GLN A 245 6.20 11.27 -21.72
CA GLN A 245 4.95 11.19 -20.99
C GLN A 245 4.25 9.83 -21.20
N PRO A 246 3.47 9.35 -20.21
CA PRO A 246 2.65 8.15 -20.37
C PRO A 246 1.78 8.22 -21.62
N GLY A 247 1.75 7.13 -22.40
CA GLY A 247 0.93 6.99 -23.61
C GLY A 247 1.62 7.42 -24.92
N TRP A 248 2.81 8.04 -24.87
CA TRP A 248 3.55 8.39 -26.08
C TRP A 248 4.32 7.23 -26.69
N ASP A 249 4.38 6.07 -26.03
CA ASP A 249 4.97 4.83 -26.56
C ASP A 249 4.02 3.64 -26.43
N GLU A 250 4.41 2.53 -27.04
CA GLU A 250 3.72 1.23 -26.97
C GLU A 250 3.73 0.60 -25.56
N PHE A 251 4.59 1.07 -24.65
CA PHE A 251 4.77 0.49 -23.32
C PHE A 251 3.90 1.15 -22.26
N SER A 252 3.11 2.15 -22.62
CA SER A 252 2.33 2.94 -21.68
C SER A 252 0.98 3.39 -22.23
N PHE A 253 0.10 3.73 -21.29
CA PHE A 253 -1.19 4.35 -21.52
C PHE A 253 -1.26 5.58 -20.63
N GLY A 254 -1.68 6.72 -21.17
CA GLY A 254 -1.71 7.98 -20.43
C GLY A 254 -2.97 8.78 -20.69
N TYR A 255 -3.41 9.51 -19.67
CA TYR A 255 -4.44 10.52 -19.72
C TYR A 255 -3.80 11.86 -19.36
N HIS A 256 -3.92 12.84 -20.26
CA HIS A 256 -3.19 14.10 -20.20
C HIS A 256 -4.13 15.23 -19.76
N GLY A 257 -3.65 16.05 -18.81
CA GLY A 257 -4.47 17.09 -18.20
C GLY A 257 -4.60 18.36 -19.02
N ASP A 258 -3.71 18.61 -19.97
CA ASP A 258 -3.72 19.81 -20.80
C ASP A 258 -4.79 19.79 -21.89
N ASP A 259 -5.11 18.62 -22.45
CA ASP A 259 -6.05 18.47 -23.55
C ASP A 259 -7.19 17.47 -23.30
N GLY A 260 -7.17 16.79 -22.14
CA GLY A 260 -8.17 15.81 -21.78
C GLY A 260 -8.14 14.54 -22.65
N ARG A 261 -7.03 14.27 -23.34
CA ARG A 261 -6.90 13.14 -24.26
C ARG A 261 -6.22 11.94 -23.63
N PHE A 262 -6.58 10.77 -24.17
CA PHE A 262 -5.95 9.50 -23.87
C PHE A 262 -4.96 9.12 -24.97
N TYR A 263 -3.80 8.66 -24.55
CA TYR A 263 -2.64 8.34 -25.37
C TYR A 263 -2.21 6.89 -25.17
N HIS A 264 -1.86 6.24 -26.28
CA HIS A 264 -1.17 4.96 -26.35
C HIS A 264 -0.52 4.84 -27.73
N ASP A 265 0.80 4.71 -27.77
CA ASP A 265 1.60 4.65 -29.00
C ASP A 265 1.22 5.75 -30.04
N THR A 266 0.97 6.96 -29.55
CA THR A 266 0.55 8.08 -30.42
C THR A 266 0.98 9.42 -29.84
N GLY A 267 1.22 10.40 -30.71
CA GLY A 267 1.47 11.80 -30.34
C GLY A 267 0.23 12.70 -30.40
N ASN A 268 -0.91 12.23 -30.94
CA ASN A 268 -2.12 13.05 -31.08
C ASN A 268 -3.20 12.73 -30.04
N GLY A 269 -3.17 11.52 -29.48
CA GLY A 269 -4.19 11.06 -28.52
C GLY A 269 -5.60 11.01 -29.11
N ARG A 270 -6.57 10.61 -28.27
CA ARG A 270 -8.00 10.65 -28.58
C ARG A 270 -8.76 11.34 -27.45
N HIS A 271 -9.85 12.03 -27.75
CA HIS A 271 -10.71 12.61 -26.73
C HIS A 271 -11.14 11.54 -25.71
N PHE A 272 -11.00 11.85 -24.42
CA PHE A 272 -11.25 10.89 -23.35
C PHE A 272 -12.08 11.47 -22.22
N GLY A 273 -11.67 12.62 -21.68
CA GLY A 273 -12.30 13.26 -20.53
C GLY A 273 -12.04 14.75 -20.49
N PRO A 274 -12.41 15.44 -19.39
CA PRO A 274 -12.10 16.84 -19.20
C PRO A 274 -10.58 17.08 -19.10
N THR A 275 -10.15 18.32 -19.20
CA THR A 275 -8.81 18.73 -18.75
C THR A 275 -8.72 18.67 -17.23
N PHE A 276 -7.52 18.58 -16.68
CA PHE A 276 -7.27 18.64 -15.23
C PHE A 276 -5.95 19.37 -14.94
N ASP A 277 -5.90 20.07 -13.80
CA ASP A 277 -4.76 20.89 -13.40
C ASP A 277 -4.64 20.95 -11.87
N ILE A 278 -3.80 21.85 -11.38
CA ILE A 278 -3.62 22.20 -9.97
C ILE A 278 -4.98 22.39 -9.27
N GLY A 279 -5.20 21.62 -8.21
CA GLY A 279 -6.44 21.59 -7.44
C GLY A 279 -7.28 20.35 -7.71
N ASP A 280 -7.03 19.64 -8.81
CA ASP A 280 -7.77 18.44 -9.17
C ASP A 280 -7.16 17.16 -8.59
N THR A 281 -8.04 16.18 -8.36
CA THR A 281 -7.69 14.78 -8.10
C THR A 281 -8.14 13.93 -9.29
N VAL A 282 -7.20 13.22 -9.91
CA VAL A 282 -7.46 12.37 -11.07
C VAL A 282 -7.14 10.91 -10.75
N GLY A 283 -8.07 10.02 -11.13
CA GLY A 283 -7.97 8.58 -10.92
C GLY A 283 -7.50 7.82 -12.15
N CYS A 284 -6.75 6.75 -11.94
CA CYS A 284 -6.39 5.78 -12.98
C CYS A 284 -6.64 4.36 -12.46
N GLY A 285 -7.35 3.56 -13.27
CA GLY A 285 -7.70 2.20 -12.93
C GLY A 285 -7.37 1.20 -14.03
N THR A 286 -6.96 0.00 -13.63
CA THR A 286 -6.80 -1.15 -14.53
C THR A 286 -7.93 -2.12 -14.28
N SER A 287 -8.55 -2.62 -15.36
CA SER A 287 -9.57 -3.66 -15.27
C SER A 287 -9.04 -4.95 -15.88
N SER A 288 -8.92 -6.00 -15.07
CA SER A 288 -8.78 -7.37 -15.58
C SER A 288 -10.13 -7.80 -16.14
N LEU A 289 -10.41 -7.45 -17.39
CA LEU A 289 -11.58 -7.96 -18.10
C LEU A 289 -11.46 -9.49 -18.23
N THR A 290 -12.14 -10.24 -17.37
CA THR A 290 -12.64 -11.56 -17.75
C THR A 290 -13.83 -11.29 -18.66
N SER A 291 -13.63 -11.43 -19.96
CA SER A 291 -14.59 -11.15 -21.02
C SER A 291 -16.01 -11.65 -20.73
N ALA A 292 -16.96 -10.72 -20.56
CA ALA A 292 -18.28 -10.68 -21.23
C ALA A 292 -19.23 -9.66 -20.57
N LYS A 293 -19.03 -8.37 -20.84
CA LYS A 293 -20.08 -7.43 -21.25
C LYS A 293 -19.48 -6.04 -21.36
N ARG A 294 -19.44 -5.54 -22.59
CA ARG A 294 -19.40 -4.11 -22.88
C ARG A 294 -20.57 -3.45 -22.14
N ARG A 295 -20.35 -2.91 -20.95
CA ARG A 295 -21.09 -1.76 -20.44
C ARG A 295 -20.09 -0.88 -19.73
N ARG A 296 -19.50 0.04 -20.50
CA ARG A 296 -18.97 1.29 -19.97
C ARG A 296 -20.11 1.95 -19.22
N ILE A 297 -19.95 2.17 -17.92
CA ILE A 297 -20.47 3.35 -17.22
C ILE A 297 -19.42 3.63 -16.13
N TRP A 298 -18.88 4.85 -16.17
CA TRP A 298 -18.01 5.41 -15.14
C TRP A 298 -18.75 5.54 -13.82
#